data_AF-V5ICB6-F1
#
_entry.id   AF-V5ICB6-F1
#
_cell.length_a   1.000
_cell.length_b   1.000
_cell.length_c   1.000
_cell.angle_alpha   90.00
_cell.angle_beta   90.00
_cell.angle_gamma   90.00
#
_symmetry.space_group_name_H-M   'P 1'
#
loop_
_entity.id
_entity.type
_entity.pdbx_description
1 polymer ?
#
loop_
_entity_poly.entity_id
_entity_poly.type
_entity_poly.pdbx_seq_one_letter_code
_entity_poly.pdbx_strand_id
1 'polypeptide(L)'
;MLHQIRKMVGLVIAIMRGCTKETTIRRAWGPEKLDLPIAPALGLMLEEVHYDRYNKRYGGDGLHEPLTWEEKQDIIQSFKEKHIYPTILETEKNDKSMLTWMENLPLHTYDVREPGPPTADEAEHCDIAAEQEHVSCNELQGQDCEQETLVKANPGEETYEVLPHASIEAQKQSV
;
A
#
# COMPACT_ATOMS: atom_id res chain seq x y z
N MET A 1 5.00 0.13 13.99
CA MET A 1 3.74 -0.49 14.44
C MET A 1 3.15 -1.25 13.26
N LEU A 2 3.24 -2.58 13.28
CA LEU A 2 2.72 -3.42 12.19
C LEU A 2 1.22 -3.65 12.38
N HIS A 3 0.44 -3.69 11.29
CA HIS A 3 -1.01 -3.94 11.26
C HIS A 3 -1.92 -2.90 11.94
N GLN A 4 -1.42 -1.71 12.29
CA GLN A 4 -2.17 -0.71 13.06
C GLN A 4 -3.49 -0.31 12.38
N ILE A 5 -3.47 0.13 11.12
CA ILE A 5 -4.67 0.57 10.39
C ILE A 5 -5.67 -0.59 10.27
N ARG A 6 -5.18 -1.79 9.92
CA ARG A 6 -6.00 -3.00 9.76
C ARG A 6 -6.69 -3.40 11.07
N LYS A 7 -6.04 -3.25 12.22
CA LYS A 7 -6.65 -3.46 13.56
C LYS A 7 -7.68 -2.39 13.92
N MET A 8 -7.40 -1.13 13.59
CA MET A 8 -8.35 -0.04 13.84
C MET A 8 -9.65 -0.26 13.06
N VAL A 9 -9.54 -0.53 11.76
CA VAL A 9 -10.70 -0.82 10.90
C VAL A 9 -11.40 -2.10 11.35
N GLY A 10 -10.65 -3.16 11.66
CA GLY A 10 -11.19 -4.42 12.14
C GLY A 10 -12.04 -4.28 13.41
N LEU A 11 -11.55 -3.53 14.40
CA LEU A 11 -12.29 -3.25 15.63
C LEU A 11 -13.59 -2.48 15.37
N VAL A 12 -13.57 -1.48 14.48
CA VAL A 12 -14.79 -0.73 14.13
C VAL A 12 -15.83 -1.64 13.46
N ILE A 13 -15.42 -2.49 12.53
CA ILE A 13 -16.33 -3.45 11.88
C ILE A 13 -16.92 -4.42 12.91
N ALA A 14 -16.10 -4.94 13.84
CA ALA A 14 -16.56 -5.82 14.90
C ALA A 14 -17.61 -5.16 15.81
N ILE A 15 -17.46 -3.87 16.13
CA ILE A 15 -18.44 -3.11 16.90
C ILE A 15 -19.74 -2.96 16.12
N MET A 16 -19.68 -2.57 14.85
CA MET A 16 -20.87 -2.37 14.01
C MET A 16 -21.65 -3.66 13.78
N ARG A 17 -20.96 -4.81 13.79
CA ARG A 17 -21.58 -6.14 13.71
C ARG A 17 -22.07 -6.68 15.05
N GLY A 18 -21.82 -5.98 16.16
CA GLY A 18 -22.22 -6.39 17.50
C GLY A 18 -21.36 -7.49 18.12
N CYS A 19 -20.18 -7.78 17.56
CA CYS A 19 -19.24 -8.75 18.14
C CYS A 19 -18.58 -8.22 19.44
N THR A 20 -18.47 -6.89 19.57
CA THR A 20 -17.94 -6.25 20.78
C THR A 20 -18.60 -4.90 21.03
N LYS A 21 -18.32 -4.29 22.19
CA LYS A 21 -18.91 -3.01 22.61
C LYS A 21 -18.00 -1.83 22.24
N GLU A 22 -18.57 -0.64 22.10
CA GLU A 22 -17.80 0.60 21.90
C GLU A 22 -16.78 0.86 23.03
N THR A 23 -17.06 0.37 24.23
CA THR A 23 -16.13 0.45 25.38
C THR A 23 -14.78 -0.23 25.10
N THR A 24 -14.75 -1.22 24.20
CA THR A 24 -13.53 -1.92 23.78
C THR A 24 -12.54 -0.98 23.10
N ILE A 25 -13.02 0.07 22.41
CA ILE A 25 -12.17 1.16 21.91
C ILE A 25 -11.40 1.75 23.08
N ARG A 26 -12.06 2.31 24.10
CA ARG A 26 -11.34 2.90 25.24
C ARG A 26 -10.37 1.94 25.93
N ARG A 27 -10.73 0.66 26.05
CA ARG A 27 -9.85 -0.38 26.63
C ARG A 27 -8.60 -0.63 25.77
N ALA A 28 -8.69 -0.58 24.44
CA ALA A 28 -7.57 -0.83 23.53
C ALA A 28 -6.44 0.22 23.63
N TRP A 29 -6.70 1.40 24.18
CA TRP A 29 -5.69 2.43 24.48
C TRP A 29 -5.13 2.29 25.89
N GLY A 30 -5.68 1.37 26.68
CA GLY A 30 -5.19 1.04 28.02
C GLY A 30 -3.91 0.19 27.99
N PRO A 31 -3.42 -0.20 29.18
CA PRO A 31 -2.21 -1.02 29.30
C PRO A 31 -2.44 -2.48 28.90
N GLU A 32 -3.70 -2.91 28.79
CA GLU A 32 -4.09 -4.27 28.46
C GLU A 32 -3.85 -4.58 26.97
N LYS A 33 -3.30 -5.76 26.67
CA LYS A 33 -3.16 -6.25 25.31
C LYS A 33 -4.44 -6.99 24.91
N LEU A 34 -5.27 -6.35 24.10
CA LEU A 34 -6.50 -6.97 23.60
C LEU A 34 -6.25 -7.79 22.33
N ASP A 35 -6.96 -8.90 22.21
CA ASP A 35 -7.14 -9.61 20.95
C ASP A 35 -8.08 -8.80 20.03
N LEU A 36 -7.52 -8.17 19.00
CA LEU A 36 -8.25 -7.35 18.04
C LEU A 36 -8.12 -7.95 16.64
N PRO A 37 -9.23 -8.08 15.90
CA PRO A 37 -9.22 -8.64 14.56
C PRO A 37 -8.43 -7.74 13.60
N ILE A 38 -7.70 -8.36 12.69
CA ILE A 38 -6.88 -7.67 11.68
C ILE A 38 -7.64 -7.74 10.35
N ALA A 39 -8.18 -6.62 9.87
CA ALA A 39 -8.88 -6.59 8.58
C ALA A 39 -7.99 -7.08 7.41
N PRO A 40 -8.54 -7.59 6.29
CA PRO A 40 -7.74 -8.01 5.14
C PRO A 40 -6.90 -6.88 4.54
N ALA A 41 -5.78 -7.23 3.91
CA ALA A 41 -4.87 -6.25 3.28
C ALA A 41 -5.41 -5.70 1.94
N LEU A 42 -6.27 -6.46 1.25
CA LEU A 42 -6.73 -6.16 -0.11
C LEU A 42 -7.27 -4.73 -0.29
N GLY A 43 -7.99 -4.20 0.70
CA GLY A 43 -8.56 -2.84 0.64
C GLY A 43 -7.65 -1.72 1.14
N LEU A 44 -6.42 -2.02 1.59
CA LEU A 44 -5.52 -1.04 2.17
C LEU A 44 -4.61 -0.45 1.08
N MET A 45 -4.70 0.86 0.87
CA MET A 45 -3.89 1.60 -0.10
C MET A 45 -3.27 2.83 0.58
N LEU A 46 -1.99 3.08 0.29
CA LEU A 46 -1.32 4.34 0.67
C LEU A 46 -1.66 5.40 -0.37
N GLU A 47 -2.42 6.41 0.05
CA GLU A 47 -2.91 7.48 -0.83
C GLU A 47 -1.84 8.57 -1.07
N GLU A 48 -1.28 9.13 0.00
CA GLU A 48 -0.36 10.26 -0.09
C GLU A 48 0.70 10.21 1.02
N VAL A 49 1.91 10.67 0.70
CA VAL A 49 2.98 10.94 1.67
C VAL A 49 3.15 12.45 1.82
N HIS A 50 2.86 12.94 3.02
CA HIS A 50 2.86 14.36 3.35
C HIS A 50 4.24 14.85 3.81
N TYR A 51 4.78 15.87 3.13
CA TYR A 51 6.07 16.50 3.45
C TYR A 51 5.94 17.93 3.99
N ASP A 52 4.77 18.37 4.44
CA ASP A 52 4.48 19.75 4.87
C ASP A 52 5.49 20.28 5.89
N ARG A 53 5.87 19.44 6.86
CA ARG A 53 6.82 19.84 7.91
C ARG A 53 8.24 20.01 7.37
N TYR A 54 8.64 19.18 6.41
CA TYR A 54 9.93 19.31 5.73
C TYR A 54 9.94 20.58 4.88
N ASN A 55 8.91 20.76 4.04
CA ASN A 55 8.77 21.93 3.17
C ASN A 55 8.75 23.23 3.98
N LYS A 56 8.04 23.27 5.11
CA LYS A 56 8.01 24.44 6.01
C LYS A 56 9.39 24.75 6.62
N ARG A 57 10.21 23.75 6.89
CA ARG A 57 11.50 23.92 7.58
C ARG A 57 12.65 24.22 6.62
N TYR A 58 12.66 23.59 5.45
CA TYR A 58 13.80 23.60 4.55
C TYR A 58 13.48 24.10 3.14
N GLY A 59 12.22 24.05 2.70
CA GLY A 59 11.86 24.41 1.32
C GLY A 59 12.04 25.89 0.94
N GLY A 60 12.43 26.75 1.88
CA GLY A 60 12.70 28.17 1.65
C GLY A 60 14.09 28.62 2.11
N ASP A 61 15.01 27.70 2.39
CA ASP A 61 16.37 28.01 2.86
C ASP A 61 17.36 28.32 1.73
N GLY A 62 16.91 28.21 0.47
CA GLY A 62 17.71 28.43 -0.73
C GLY A 62 18.69 27.30 -1.07
N LEU A 63 18.72 26.23 -0.26
CA LEU A 63 19.56 25.05 -0.45
C LEU A 63 18.74 23.80 -0.79
N HIS A 64 17.54 23.67 -0.23
CA HIS A 64 16.67 22.51 -0.42
C HIS A 64 15.41 22.88 -1.22
N GLU A 65 15.02 21.99 -2.13
CA GLU A 65 13.76 22.12 -2.86
C GLU A 65 12.58 21.52 -2.07
N PRO A 66 11.39 22.16 -2.11
CA PRO A 66 10.16 21.58 -1.60
C PRO A 66 9.79 20.28 -2.32
N LEU A 67 9.31 19.29 -1.56
CA LEU A 67 8.78 18.04 -2.10
C LEU A 67 7.26 18.15 -2.25
N THR A 68 6.78 18.19 -3.49
CA THR A 68 5.35 18.32 -3.83
C THR A 68 4.95 17.37 -4.94
N TRP A 69 3.71 16.87 -4.90
CA TRP A 69 3.17 15.93 -5.89
C TRP A 69 2.10 16.54 -6.80
N GLU A 70 1.89 17.87 -6.73
CA GLU A 70 0.80 18.57 -7.42
C GLU A 70 0.77 18.31 -8.93
N GLU A 71 1.93 18.40 -9.59
CA GLU A 71 2.04 18.16 -11.03
C GLU A 71 1.74 16.71 -11.47
N LYS A 72 1.76 15.76 -10.53
CA LYS A 72 1.57 14.33 -10.81
C LYS A 72 0.21 13.81 -10.38
N GLN A 73 -0.66 14.67 -9.83
CA GLN A 73 -1.98 14.27 -9.32
C GLN A 73 -2.84 13.57 -10.38
N ASP A 74 -2.85 14.07 -11.62
CA ASP A 74 -3.62 13.45 -12.70
C ASP A 74 -3.13 12.02 -13.04
N ILE A 75 -1.82 11.81 -12.97
CA ILE A 75 -1.20 10.50 -13.23
C ILE A 75 -1.51 9.55 -12.07
N ILE A 76 -1.39 10.02 -10.82
CA ILE A 76 -1.71 9.26 -9.61
C ILE A 76 -3.19 8.84 -9.63
N GLN A 77 -4.10 9.78 -9.91
CA GLN A 77 -5.53 9.50 -9.99
C GLN A 77 -5.85 8.51 -11.10
N SER A 78 -5.30 8.73 -12.30
CA SER A 78 -5.45 7.80 -13.42
C SER A 78 -4.97 6.39 -13.09
N PHE A 79 -3.87 6.27 -12.34
CA PHE A 79 -3.33 4.97 -11.94
C PHE A 79 -4.24 4.26 -10.93
N LYS A 80 -4.74 4.99 -9.92
CA LYS A 80 -5.70 4.43 -8.94
C LYS A 80 -6.94 3.87 -9.63
N GLU A 81 -7.52 4.64 -10.54
CA GLU A 81 -8.77 4.25 -11.24
C GLU A 81 -8.57 3.12 -12.23
N LYS A 82 -7.44 3.08 -12.95
CA LYS A 82 -7.19 2.09 -14.00
C LYS A 82 -6.62 0.77 -13.49
N HIS A 83 -5.90 0.80 -12.36
CA HIS A 83 -5.16 -0.36 -11.88
C HIS A 83 -5.53 -0.76 -10.45
N ILE A 84 -5.53 0.17 -9.49
CA ILE A 84 -5.72 -0.20 -8.08
C ILE A 84 -7.17 -0.59 -7.79
N TYR A 85 -8.13 0.30 -8.06
CA TYR A 85 -9.55 0.02 -7.76
C TYR A 85 -10.10 -1.19 -8.50
N PRO A 86 -9.84 -1.38 -9.81
CA PRO A 86 -10.32 -2.56 -10.53
C PRO A 86 -9.79 -3.86 -9.93
N THR A 87 -8.50 -3.92 -9.59
CA THR A 87 -7.91 -5.11 -8.95
C THR A 87 -8.58 -5.40 -7.60
N ILE A 88 -8.75 -4.40 -6.73
CA ILE A 88 -9.43 -4.60 -5.43
C ILE A 88 -10.85 -5.14 -5.63
N LEU A 89 -11.61 -4.54 -6.54
CA LEU A 89 -13.01 -4.91 -6.79
C LEU A 89 -13.14 -6.30 -7.43
N GLU A 90 -12.29 -6.62 -8.41
CA GLU A 90 -12.30 -7.91 -9.09
C GLU A 90 -11.87 -9.04 -8.15
N THR A 91 -10.79 -8.84 -7.39
CA THR A 91 -10.34 -9.80 -6.39
C THR A 91 -11.40 -10.02 -5.32
N GLU A 92 -12.05 -8.97 -4.79
CA GLU A 92 -13.11 -9.15 -3.79
C GLU A 92 -14.33 -9.87 -4.38
N LYS A 93 -14.69 -9.59 -5.63
CA LYS A 93 -15.81 -10.26 -6.31
C LYS A 93 -15.56 -11.76 -6.48
N ASN A 94 -14.33 -12.15 -6.80
CA ASN A 94 -13.97 -13.53 -7.09
C ASN A 94 -13.65 -14.33 -5.82
N ASP A 95 -12.82 -13.76 -4.95
CA ASP A 95 -12.23 -14.47 -3.81
C ASP A 95 -12.99 -14.22 -2.50
N LYS A 96 -13.81 -13.18 -2.45
CA LYS A 96 -14.65 -12.82 -1.29
C LYS A 96 -13.84 -12.69 0.01
N SER A 97 -12.69 -12.02 -0.09
CA SER A 97 -11.70 -11.87 0.98
C SER A 97 -12.33 -11.25 2.23
N MET A 98 -13.07 -10.14 2.08
CA MET A 98 -13.74 -9.46 3.18
C MET A 98 -14.86 -10.32 3.78
N LEU A 99 -15.64 -11.01 2.94
CA LEU A 99 -16.73 -11.87 3.43
C LEU A 99 -16.19 -13.01 4.29
N THR A 100 -15.19 -13.72 3.79
CA THR A 100 -14.55 -14.86 4.48
C THR A 100 -13.93 -14.41 5.80
N TRP A 101 -13.21 -13.28 5.81
CA TRP A 101 -12.66 -12.74 7.04
C TRP A 101 -13.76 -12.35 8.05
N MET A 102 -14.86 -11.77 7.58
CA MET A 102 -15.98 -11.36 8.45
C MET A 102 -16.66 -12.55 9.15
N GLU A 103 -16.65 -13.74 8.56
CA GLU A 103 -17.17 -14.96 9.19
C GLU A 103 -16.39 -15.35 10.45
N ASN A 104 -15.11 -14.96 10.53
CA ASN A 104 -14.23 -15.25 11.67
C ASN A 104 -14.33 -14.22 12.80
N LEU A 105 -15.00 -13.08 12.60
CA LEU A 105 -15.13 -12.04 13.62
C LEU A 105 -15.69 -12.53 14.97
N PRO A 106 -16.68 -13.44 15.03
CA PRO A 106 -17.18 -13.97 16.29
C PRO A 106 -16.20 -14.87 17.03
N LEU A 107 -15.12 -15.34 16.39
CA LEU A 107 -14.12 -16.21 17.00
C LEU A 107 -13.12 -15.44 17.87
N HIS A 108 -13.00 -14.13 17.68
CA HIS A 108 -12.15 -13.28 18.50
C HIS A 108 -12.74 -13.08 19.89
N THR A 109 -11.86 -13.02 20.88
CA THR A 109 -12.26 -12.83 22.28
C THR A 109 -12.57 -11.36 22.62
N TYR A 110 -11.93 -10.41 21.92
CA TYR A 110 -12.00 -8.97 22.19
C TYR A 110 -11.62 -8.58 23.64
N ASP A 111 -10.90 -9.46 24.32
CA ASP A 111 -10.48 -9.29 25.71
C ASP A 111 -8.95 -9.43 25.84
N VAL A 112 -8.46 -9.37 27.08
CA VAL A 112 -7.02 -9.49 27.38
C VAL A 112 -6.50 -10.81 26.84
N ARG A 113 -5.52 -10.73 25.94
CA ARG A 113 -4.84 -11.90 25.39
C ARG A 113 -4.09 -12.60 26.52
N GLU A 114 -4.35 -13.90 26.69
CA GLU A 114 -3.62 -14.67 27.70
C GLU A 114 -2.12 -14.70 27.37
N PRO A 115 -1.23 -14.57 28.37
CA PRO A 115 0.20 -14.66 28.16
C PRO A 115 0.60 -16.12 27.87
N GLY A 116 0.59 -16.49 26.59
CA GLY A 116 1.13 -17.74 26.07
C GLY A 116 1.97 -17.50 24.81
N PRO A 117 2.83 -18.46 24.40
CA PRO A 117 3.39 -18.44 23.05
C PRO A 117 2.23 -18.41 22.04
N PRO A 118 2.40 -17.76 20.87
CA PRO A 118 1.37 -17.73 19.84
C PRO A 118 0.92 -19.16 19.57
N THR A 119 -0.38 -19.43 19.61
CA THR A 119 -0.89 -20.75 19.22
C THR A 119 -0.66 -20.92 17.71
N ALA A 120 -0.49 -22.17 17.24
CA ALA A 120 -0.23 -22.45 15.83
C ALA A 120 -1.30 -21.84 14.91
N ASP A 121 -2.55 -21.78 15.38
CA ASP A 121 -3.68 -21.16 14.68
C ASP A 121 -3.55 -19.62 14.55
N GLU A 122 -2.85 -18.96 15.48
CA GLU A 122 -2.58 -17.51 15.46
C GLU A 122 -1.38 -17.15 14.56
N ALA A 123 -0.42 -18.06 14.41
CA ALA A 123 0.66 -17.96 13.44
C ALA A 123 0.10 -18.16 12.03
N GLU A 124 -0.75 -19.16 11.81
CA GLU A 124 -1.45 -19.37 10.54
C GLU A 124 -2.36 -18.19 10.16
N HIS A 125 -3.01 -17.49 11.11
CA HIS A 125 -3.79 -16.30 10.75
C HIS A 125 -2.91 -15.09 10.33
N CYS A 126 -1.64 -15.05 10.74
CA CYS A 126 -0.65 -14.13 10.20
C CYS A 126 -0.01 -14.65 8.89
N ASP A 127 0.15 -15.97 8.76
CA ASP A 127 0.84 -16.63 7.65
C ASP A 127 -0.07 -16.88 6.43
N ILE A 128 -1.38 -17.07 6.60
CA ILE A 128 -2.35 -17.07 5.49
C ILE A 128 -2.36 -15.71 4.77
N ALA A 129 -2.03 -14.62 5.49
CA ALA A 129 -1.81 -13.31 4.89
C ALA A 129 -0.42 -13.17 4.23
N ALA A 130 0.56 -14.00 4.59
CA ALA A 130 1.92 -14.00 4.03
C ALA A 130 2.08 -14.94 2.81
N GLU A 131 1.40 -16.08 2.79
CA GLU A 131 1.42 -17.03 1.66
C GLU A 131 0.74 -16.47 0.41
N GLN A 132 -0.23 -15.55 0.57
CA GLN A 132 -0.85 -14.84 -0.55
C GLN A 132 0.05 -13.76 -1.18
N GLU A 133 1.15 -13.35 -0.53
CA GLU A 133 2.11 -12.37 -1.09
C GLU A 133 3.16 -12.99 -2.03
N HIS A 134 3.27 -14.32 -2.10
CA HIS A 134 4.32 -14.99 -2.89
C HIS A 134 3.87 -15.51 -4.28
N VAL A 135 2.61 -15.32 -4.65
CA VAL A 135 2.09 -15.67 -5.99
C VAL A 135 2.14 -14.42 -6.89
N SER A 136 3.35 -13.99 -7.22
CA SER A 136 3.57 -13.11 -8.37
C SER A 136 4.86 -13.51 -9.07
N CYS A 137 4.79 -13.57 -10.41
CA CYS A 137 5.92 -13.63 -11.35
C CYS A 137 6.54 -14.99 -11.70
N ASN A 138 5.77 -16.06 -11.93
CA ASN A 138 6.25 -17.18 -12.77
C ASN A 138 5.16 -17.61 -13.74
N GLU A 139 5.01 -16.90 -14.87
CA GLU A 139 4.48 -17.43 -16.14
C GLU A 139 4.45 -16.34 -17.22
N LEU A 140 5.62 -15.83 -17.61
CA LEU A 140 5.86 -15.29 -18.96
C LEU A 140 7.34 -15.55 -19.32
N GLN A 141 7.71 -16.83 -19.45
CA GLN A 141 8.86 -17.22 -20.26
C GLN A 141 8.35 -17.91 -21.51
N GLY A 142 8.49 -17.22 -22.64
CA GLY A 142 8.19 -17.74 -23.96
C GLY A 142 8.50 -16.72 -25.04
N GLN A 143 9.78 -16.60 -25.39
CA GLN A 143 10.37 -16.36 -26.73
C GLN A 143 11.49 -15.30 -26.78
N ASP A 144 12.70 -15.84 -26.88
CA ASP A 144 13.87 -15.45 -27.70
C ASP A 144 14.38 -14.00 -27.69
N CYS A 145 15.58 -13.79 -27.14
CA CYS A 145 16.66 -13.08 -27.84
C CYS A 145 18.05 -13.41 -27.26
N GLU A 146 19.04 -13.32 -28.15
CA GLU A 146 20.37 -13.91 -28.09
C GLU A 146 21.35 -13.22 -27.14
N GLN A 147 22.48 -13.92 -26.93
CA GLN A 147 23.65 -13.56 -26.12
C GLN A 147 24.21 -12.16 -26.43
N GLU A 148 24.66 -11.41 -25.41
CA GLU A 148 26.04 -10.87 -25.37
C GLU A 148 26.40 -10.16 -24.04
N THR A 149 27.46 -10.72 -23.41
CA THR A 149 28.61 -10.10 -22.72
C THR A 149 28.47 -8.97 -21.68
N LEU A 150 28.92 -9.33 -20.46
CA LEU A 150 29.40 -8.48 -19.37
C LEU A 150 30.42 -7.41 -19.83
N VAL A 151 30.13 -6.13 -19.54
CA VAL A 151 31.15 -5.10 -19.30
C VAL A 151 30.78 -4.32 -18.04
N LYS A 152 31.65 -4.39 -17.03
CA LYS A 152 31.57 -3.58 -15.81
C LYS A 152 32.04 -2.15 -16.14
N ALA A 153 31.29 -1.13 -15.72
CA ALA A 153 31.76 0.25 -15.72
C ALA A 153 31.57 0.88 -14.32
N ASN A 154 32.67 1.40 -13.77
CA ASN A 154 32.73 2.15 -12.52
C ASN A 154 32.15 3.57 -12.71
N PRO A 155 31.66 4.22 -11.63
CA PRO A 155 31.08 5.56 -11.70
C PRO A 155 32.19 6.61 -11.61
N GLY A 156 32.25 7.49 -12.61
CA GLY A 156 33.11 8.67 -12.58
C GLY A 156 33.36 9.22 -13.96
N GLU A 157 32.52 10.17 -14.39
CA GLU A 157 32.91 11.34 -15.19
C GLU A 157 31.70 12.27 -15.34
N GLU A 158 31.85 13.48 -14.80
CA GLU A 158 31.01 14.64 -15.10
C GLU A 158 31.33 15.12 -16.52
N THR A 159 30.34 15.26 -17.39
CA THR A 159 30.38 16.28 -18.46
C THR A 159 28.99 16.84 -18.72
N TYR A 160 28.94 18.16 -18.75
CA TYR A 160 27.81 18.98 -19.18
C TYR A 160 27.88 19.13 -20.69
N GLU A 161 26.78 18.91 -21.41
CA GLU A 161 26.68 19.37 -22.80
C GLU A 161 25.27 19.84 -23.16
N VAL A 162 25.27 20.86 -24.02
CA VAL A 162 24.28 21.91 -24.24
C VAL A 162 23.19 21.49 -25.23
N LEU A 163 21.94 21.90 -24.99
CA LEU A 163 20.81 21.79 -25.91
C LEU A 163 21.06 22.54 -27.23
N PRO A 164 20.51 22.06 -28.35
CA PRO A 164 20.01 22.97 -29.38
C PRO A 164 18.49 22.87 -29.51
N HIS A 165 17.89 24.06 -29.51
CA HIS A 165 16.52 24.35 -29.92
C HIS A 165 16.16 23.75 -31.27
N ALA A 166 14.91 23.30 -31.42
CA ALA A 166 14.23 23.27 -32.70
C ALA A 166 12.76 23.71 -32.54
N SER A 167 12.49 24.97 -32.88
CA SER A 167 11.16 25.47 -33.23
C SER A 167 10.70 24.82 -34.53
N ILE A 168 9.46 24.33 -34.60
CA ILE A 168 8.71 24.27 -35.87
C ILE A 168 7.25 24.69 -35.59
N GLU A 169 6.93 25.89 -36.06
CA GLU A 169 5.58 26.35 -36.38
C GLU A 169 4.98 25.49 -37.50
N ALA A 170 3.69 25.16 -37.40
CA ALA A 170 2.88 24.89 -38.58
C ALA A 170 1.43 25.35 -38.33
N GLN A 171 1.16 26.61 -38.67
CA GLN A 171 -0.15 27.06 -39.12
C GLN A 171 -0.42 26.59 -40.56
N LYS A 172 -1.72 26.40 -40.85
CA LYS A 172 -2.45 26.33 -42.14
C LYS A 172 -3.17 24.98 -42.30
N GLN A 173 -4.42 24.87 -42.77
CA GLN A 173 -5.46 25.81 -43.22
C GLN A 173 -6.73 24.96 -43.45
N SER A 174 -7.90 25.48 -43.08
CA SER A 174 -9.13 25.51 -43.90
C SER A 174 -9.35 24.38 -44.92
N VAL A 175 -10.35 23.51 -44.68
CA VAL A 175 -11.64 23.43 -45.43
C VAL A 175 -12.72 22.93 -44.47
#